data_AF-A0A7C7S1C0-F1
#
_entry.id   AF-A0A7C7S1C0-F1
#
_cell.length_a   1.000
_cell.length_b   1.000
_cell.length_c   1.000
_cell.angle_alpha   90.00
_cell.angle_beta   90.00
_cell.angle_gamma   90.00
#
_symmetry.space_group_name_H-M   'P 1'
#
loop_
_entity.id
_entity.type
_entity.pdbx_description
1 polymer ?
#
loop_
_entity_poly.entity_id
_entity_poly.type
_entity_poly.pdbx_seq_one_letter_code
_entity_poly.pdbx_strand_id
1 'polypeptide(L)'
;MQSQSLLDVTSSPSLRQGGLIARARSPFWLAPMAGITDICFRQLMDEMQAGVLISELVSAKGLFFNSEKTCKMMRIHKNPGTIVGIQLFGESPEDIVQAVNIVEETGADFIDINMGCPVKKVVKKGCGAALMRDPGYVEKFLTTIKKGIRLPLTVKMRTGWNENELTIHECVQAAYQAGCEWVAIHGRTRAQGYEGKAD
;
A
#
# COMPACT_ATOMS: atom_id res chain seq x y z
N MET A 1 -21.37 38.59 -5.25
CA MET A 1 -19.97 38.63 -5.76
C MET A 1 -19.07 38.52 -4.54
N GLN A 2 -18.30 37.47 -4.29
CA GLN A 2 -17.53 36.64 -5.19
C GLN A 2 -17.62 35.16 -4.75
N SER A 3 -17.88 34.28 -5.70
CA SER A 3 -17.68 32.84 -5.58
C SER A 3 -16.18 32.56 -5.64
N GLN A 4 -15.58 32.09 -4.55
CA GLN A 4 -14.24 31.50 -4.64
C GLN A 4 -14.38 30.17 -5.37
N SER A 5 -13.85 30.15 -6.60
CA SER A 5 -13.72 28.96 -7.43
C SER A 5 -12.88 27.93 -6.70
N LEU A 6 -13.42 26.72 -6.58
CA LEU A 6 -12.66 25.49 -6.32
C LEU A 6 -11.43 25.51 -7.22
N LEU A 7 -10.27 25.65 -6.60
CA LEU A 7 -8.99 25.62 -7.30
C LEU A 7 -8.87 24.28 -8.02
N ASP A 8 -8.67 24.41 -9.32
CA ASP A 8 -8.49 23.35 -10.30
C ASP A 8 -7.22 22.56 -9.94
N VAL A 9 -7.38 21.42 -9.26
CA VAL A 9 -6.27 20.53 -8.84
C VAL A 9 -5.60 19.85 -10.04
N THR A 10 -6.08 20.10 -11.27
CA THR A 10 -5.59 19.44 -12.49
C THR A 10 -4.37 20.11 -13.13
N SER A 11 -3.93 21.29 -12.67
CA SER A 11 -2.88 22.06 -13.34
C SER A 11 -1.51 22.04 -12.66
N SER A 12 -1.14 20.96 -11.94
CA SER A 12 0.24 20.81 -11.45
C SER A 12 1.14 20.21 -12.53
N PRO A 13 2.16 20.92 -13.06
CA PRO A 13 3.02 20.44 -14.16
C PRO A 13 3.99 19.31 -13.77
N SER A 14 3.91 18.75 -12.56
CA SER A 14 4.94 17.88 -11.98
C SER A 14 4.50 16.47 -11.61
N LEU A 15 3.34 15.99 -12.08
CA LEU A 15 3.07 14.55 -12.10
C LEU A 15 4.00 13.91 -13.14
N ARG A 16 5.20 13.59 -12.66
CA ARG A 16 6.38 13.14 -13.41
C ARG A 16 5.99 12.21 -14.56
N GLN A 17 6.25 12.64 -15.78
CA GLN A 17 6.27 11.75 -16.94
C GLN A 17 7.26 10.61 -16.63
N GLY A 18 6.74 9.38 -16.47
CA GLY A 18 7.55 8.16 -16.26
C GLY A 18 7.39 7.44 -14.91
N GLY A 19 6.60 7.97 -13.95
CA GLY A 19 6.38 7.32 -12.65
C GLY A 19 5.22 6.30 -12.63
N LEU A 20 5.14 5.47 -11.58
CA LEU A 20 4.09 4.45 -11.45
C LEU A 20 2.67 5.03 -11.51
N ILE A 21 2.47 6.23 -10.95
CA ILE A 21 1.16 6.93 -10.97
C ILE A 21 0.69 7.27 -12.39
N ALA A 22 1.61 7.56 -13.32
CA ALA A 22 1.28 7.87 -14.71
C ALA A 22 0.79 6.65 -15.50
N ARG A 23 0.99 5.44 -14.97
CA ARG A 23 0.50 4.18 -15.54
C ARG A 23 -0.90 3.81 -15.06
N ALA A 24 -1.46 4.55 -14.09
CA ALA A 24 -2.81 4.31 -13.61
C ALA A 24 -3.84 4.63 -14.71
N ARG A 25 -4.85 3.76 -14.88
CA ARG A 25 -5.88 3.95 -15.93
C ARG A 25 -6.85 5.10 -15.61
N SER A 26 -7.12 5.33 -14.33
CA SER A 26 -8.11 6.28 -13.82
C SER A 26 -7.73 6.73 -12.40
N PRO A 27 -8.38 7.75 -11.81
CA PRO A 27 -8.11 8.18 -10.44
C PRO A 27 -8.77 7.29 -9.37
N PHE A 28 -9.54 6.26 -9.77
CA PHE A 28 -10.28 5.40 -8.83
C PHE A 28 -9.55 4.08 -8.63
N TRP A 29 -8.86 3.95 -7.50
CA TRP A 29 -7.97 2.81 -7.24
C TRP A 29 -8.62 1.82 -6.27
N LEU A 30 -8.46 0.53 -6.53
CA LEU A 30 -9.00 -0.51 -5.67
C LEU A 30 -8.16 -0.64 -4.40
N ALA A 31 -8.75 -0.36 -3.25
CA ALA A 31 -8.09 -0.56 -1.96
C ALA A 31 -7.94 -2.06 -1.63
N PRO A 32 -6.83 -2.47 -0.99
CA PRO A 32 -6.61 -3.86 -0.57
C PRO A 32 -7.54 -4.22 0.58
N MET A 33 -8.32 -5.31 0.43
CA MET A 33 -9.26 -5.80 1.45
C MET A 33 -9.17 -7.32 1.58
N ALA A 34 -8.61 -7.80 2.69
CA ALA A 34 -8.45 -9.22 2.97
C ALA A 34 -9.81 -9.96 2.96
N GLY A 35 -9.89 -11.06 2.22
CA GLY A 35 -11.09 -11.86 2.01
C GLY A 35 -12.08 -11.30 0.99
N ILE A 36 -11.80 -10.13 0.39
CA ILE A 36 -12.71 -9.46 -0.54
C ILE A 36 -12.05 -9.27 -1.91
N THR A 37 -10.87 -8.64 -1.94
CA THR A 37 -10.18 -8.33 -3.20
C THR A 37 -9.41 -9.51 -3.73
N ASP A 38 -10.04 -10.67 -3.89
CA ASP A 38 -9.44 -11.83 -4.55
C ASP A 38 -9.23 -11.59 -6.06
N ILE A 39 -8.68 -12.58 -6.79
CA ILE A 39 -8.44 -12.45 -8.23
C ILE A 39 -9.72 -12.16 -9.03
N CYS A 40 -10.85 -12.79 -8.67
CA CYS A 40 -12.11 -12.62 -9.39
C CYS A 40 -12.66 -11.21 -9.18
N PHE A 41 -12.62 -10.70 -7.95
CA PHE A 41 -13.04 -9.34 -7.64
C PHE A 41 -12.12 -8.30 -8.31
N ARG A 42 -10.80 -8.53 -8.31
CA ARG A 42 -9.85 -7.65 -9.01
C ARG A 42 -10.08 -7.63 -10.51
N GLN A 43 -10.40 -8.76 -11.13
CA GLN A 43 -10.75 -8.81 -12.55
C GLN A 43 -12.04 -8.02 -12.83
N LEU A 44 -13.08 -8.18 -12.00
CA LEU A 44 -14.31 -7.38 -12.14
C LEU A 44 -14.02 -5.87 -12.05
N MET A 45 -13.19 -5.45 -11.09
CA MET A 45 -12.80 -4.05 -10.96
C MET A 45 -11.96 -3.56 -12.15
N ASP A 46 -11.15 -4.43 -12.75
CA ASP A 46 -10.39 -4.14 -13.98
C ASP A 46 -11.32 -3.89 -15.18
N GLU A 47 -12.34 -4.74 -15.33
CA GLU A 47 -13.39 -4.61 -16.35
C GLU A 47 -14.21 -3.32 -16.14
N MET A 48 -14.40 -2.91 -14.88
CA MET A 48 -15.00 -1.63 -14.49
C MET A 48 -14.04 -0.43 -14.58
N GLN A 49 -12.85 -0.60 -15.18
CA GLN A 49 -11.88 0.47 -15.43
C GLN A 49 -11.27 1.11 -14.18
N ALA A 50 -11.11 0.33 -13.12
CA ALA A 50 -10.28 0.74 -11.98
C ALA A 50 -8.88 1.16 -12.44
N GLY A 51 -8.34 2.17 -11.77
CA GLY A 51 -7.09 2.82 -12.15
C GLY A 51 -5.84 2.10 -11.66
N VAL A 52 -5.94 1.35 -10.57
CA VAL A 52 -4.89 0.51 -9.98
C VAL A 52 -5.59 -0.63 -9.25
N LEU A 53 -5.05 -1.84 -9.35
CA LEU A 53 -5.52 -3.01 -8.61
C LEU A 53 -4.50 -3.37 -7.54
N ILE A 54 -4.95 -3.63 -6.31
CA ILE A 54 -4.07 -4.05 -5.22
C ILE A 54 -4.61 -5.36 -4.65
N SER A 55 -3.72 -6.31 -4.38
CA SER A 55 -4.10 -7.60 -3.82
C SER A 55 -4.71 -7.51 -2.43
N GLU A 56 -5.17 -8.65 -1.91
CA GLU A 56 -5.38 -8.80 -0.48
C GLU A 56 -4.08 -8.60 0.32
N LEU A 57 -4.20 -8.58 1.65
CA LEU A 57 -3.06 -8.45 2.58
C LEU A 57 -2.28 -9.78 2.71
N VAL A 58 -1.13 -9.87 2.06
CA VAL A 58 -0.29 -11.07 1.96
C VAL A 58 0.79 -11.09 3.04
N SER A 59 0.92 -12.21 3.76
CA SER A 59 1.94 -12.37 4.79
C SER A 59 3.27 -12.81 4.17
N ALA A 60 4.33 -12.02 4.32
CA ALA A 60 5.67 -12.38 3.85
C ALA A 60 6.13 -13.73 4.41
N LYS A 61 5.99 -13.93 5.73
CA LYS A 61 6.28 -15.20 6.39
C LYS A 61 5.40 -16.35 5.89
N GLY A 62 4.15 -16.08 5.52
CA GLY A 62 3.25 -17.08 4.95
C GLY A 62 3.72 -17.63 3.60
N LEU A 63 4.47 -16.82 2.82
CA LEU A 63 5.03 -17.24 1.55
C LEU A 63 6.18 -18.23 1.71
N PHE A 64 7.02 -18.09 2.74
CA PHE A 64 8.11 -19.03 3.01
C PHE A 64 7.65 -20.45 3.32
N PHE A 65 6.44 -20.59 3.86
CA PHE A 65 5.83 -21.89 4.13
C PHE A 65 5.02 -22.45 2.95
N ASN A 66 5.14 -21.84 1.74
CA ASN A 66 4.41 -22.24 0.53
C ASN A 66 2.90 -22.43 0.78
N SER A 67 2.32 -21.56 1.61
CA SER A 67 0.90 -21.63 1.93
C SER A 67 0.07 -21.43 0.67
N GLU A 68 -0.65 -22.46 0.23
CA GLU A 68 -1.48 -22.41 -0.99
C GLU A 68 -2.47 -21.24 -0.95
N LYS A 69 -3.05 -20.98 0.22
CA LYS A 69 -3.92 -19.82 0.44
C LYS A 69 -3.20 -18.50 0.16
N THR A 70 -1.99 -18.33 0.68
CA THR A 70 -1.20 -17.11 0.52
C THR A 70 -0.80 -16.92 -0.94
N CYS A 71 -0.41 -17.99 -1.64
CA CYS A 71 -0.12 -17.94 -3.07
C CYS A 71 -1.35 -17.59 -3.91
N LYS A 72 -2.55 -18.09 -3.55
CA LYS A 72 -3.81 -17.73 -4.23
C LYS A 72 -4.11 -16.23 -4.16
N MET A 73 -3.83 -15.58 -3.02
CA MET A 73 -4.09 -14.15 -2.81
C MET A 73 -3.30 -13.27 -3.79
N MET A 74 -2.10 -13.70 -4.20
CA MET A 74 -1.21 -12.95 -5.10
C MET A 74 -1.49 -13.15 -6.59
N ARG A 75 -2.38 -14.06 -6.99
CA ARG A 75 -2.60 -14.38 -8.40
C ARG A 75 -3.10 -13.15 -9.17
N ILE A 76 -2.52 -12.88 -10.32
CA ILE A 76 -2.94 -11.81 -11.23
C ILE A 76 -3.73 -12.44 -12.37
N HIS A 77 -4.86 -11.83 -12.76
CA HIS A 77 -5.64 -12.32 -13.90
C HIS A 77 -4.90 -12.05 -15.21
N LYS A 78 -5.31 -12.72 -16.28
CA LYS A 78 -4.65 -12.60 -17.57
C LYS A 78 -4.90 -11.22 -18.17
N ASN A 79 -3.83 -10.59 -18.67
CA ASN A 79 -3.84 -9.29 -19.37
C ASN A 79 -4.59 -8.18 -18.61
N PRO A 80 -4.18 -7.81 -17.38
CA PRO A 80 -4.75 -6.65 -16.71
C PRO A 80 -4.57 -5.40 -17.58
N GLY A 81 -5.61 -4.60 -17.76
CA GLY A 81 -5.45 -3.36 -18.54
C GLY A 81 -4.87 -2.19 -17.72
N THR A 82 -4.44 -2.44 -16.48
CA THR A 82 -3.89 -1.46 -15.55
C THR A 82 -2.85 -2.11 -14.64
N ILE A 83 -2.14 -1.30 -13.87
CA ILE A 83 -1.08 -1.80 -12.98
C ILE A 83 -1.65 -2.55 -11.77
N VAL A 84 -0.96 -3.64 -11.41
CA VAL A 84 -1.35 -4.51 -10.29
C VAL A 84 -0.24 -4.59 -9.25
N GLY A 85 -0.59 -4.23 -8.02
CA GLY A 85 0.30 -4.32 -6.86
C GLY A 85 -0.03 -5.47 -5.94
N ILE A 86 0.99 -6.04 -5.31
CA ILE A 86 0.82 -7.00 -4.21
C ILE A 86 1.10 -6.31 -2.89
N GLN A 87 0.11 -6.32 -1.99
CA GLN A 87 0.28 -5.76 -0.65
C GLN A 87 0.85 -6.80 0.31
N LEU A 88 2.01 -6.50 0.88
CA LEU A 88 2.71 -7.33 1.86
C LEU A 88 2.62 -6.76 3.28
N PHE A 89 2.72 -7.65 4.27
CA PHE A 89 3.10 -7.30 5.63
C PHE A 89 4.05 -8.34 6.22
N GLY A 90 4.91 -7.89 7.13
CA GLY A 90 5.99 -8.68 7.72
C GLY A 90 6.61 -7.97 8.93
N GLU A 91 7.33 -8.74 9.75
CA GLU A 91 7.94 -8.28 11.00
C GLU A 91 9.33 -7.67 10.77
N SER A 92 10.06 -8.18 9.78
CA SER A 92 11.38 -7.67 9.38
C SER A 92 11.37 -7.19 7.93
N PRO A 93 12.18 -6.19 7.58
CA PRO A 93 12.34 -5.77 6.19
C PRO A 93 13.01 -6.86 5.34
N GLU A 94 13.87 -7.70 5.93
CA GLU A 94 14.53 -8.83 5.23
C GLU A 94 13.51 -9.90 4.81
N ASP A 95 12.52 -10.20 5.65
CA ASP A 95 11.44 -11.13 5.29
C ASP A 95 10.62 -10.58 4.13
N ILE A 96 10.38 -9.26 4.11
CA ILE A 96 9.69 -8.60 2.99
C ILE A 96 10.51 -8.74 1.71
N VAL A 97 11.82 -8.44 1.75
CA VAL A 97 12.70 -8.54 0.58
C VAL A 97 12.68 -9.96 -0.01
N GLN A 98 12.80 -10.99 0.84
CA GLN A 98 12.75 -12.37 0.37
C GLN A 98 11.37 -12.74 -0.21
N ALA A 99 10.29 -12.27 0.40
CA ALA A 99 8.94 -12.47 -0.12
C ALA A 99 8.74 -11.80 -1.48
N VAL A 100 9.36 -10.64 -1.73
CA VAL A 100 9.25 -9.93 -3.01
C VAL A 100 9.82 -10.75 -4.17
N ASN A 101 10.86 -11.56 -3.95
CA ASN A 101 11.38 -12.46 -5.00
C ASN A 101 10.29 -13.44 -5.50
N ILE A 102 9.42 -13.92 -4.62
CA ILE A 102 8.30 -14.80 -4.97
C ILE A 102 7.19 -13.98 -5.66
N VAL A 103 6.98 -12.74 -5.22
CA VAL A 103 5.99 -11.84 -5.82
C VAL A 103 6.37 -11.47 -7.26
N GLU A 104 7.66 -11.27 -7.55
CA GLU A 104 8.13 -10.93 -8.91
C GLU A 104 7.69 -11.97 -9.95
N GLU A 105 7.64 -13.26 -9.57
CA GLU A 105 7.17 -14.35 -10.44
C GLU A 105 5.68 -14.25 -10.82
N THR A 106 4.89 -13.46 -10.08
CA THR A 106 3.46 -13.27 -10.36
C THR A 106 3.20 -12.28 -11.49
N GLY A 107 4.21 -11.50 -11.89
CA GLY A 107 4.06 -10.41 -12.85
C GLY A 107 3.53 -9.10 -12.24
N ALA A 108 3.66 -8.93 -10.92
CA ALA A 108 3.27 -7.70 -10.23
C ALA A 108 4.06 -6.48 -10.73
N ASP A 109 3.39 -5.34 -10.83
CA ASP A 109 3.99 -4.08 -11.27
C ASP A 109 4.69 -3.32 -10.15
N PHE A 110 4.28 -3.56 -8.90
CA PHE A 110 4.81 -2.90 -7.71
C PHE A 110 4.51 -3.69 -6.43
N ILE A 111 5.23 -3.34 -5.37
CA ILE A 111 5.01 -3.81 -4.01
C ILE A 111 4.36 -2.71 -3.19
N ASP A 112 3.34 -3.06 -2.41
CA ASP A 112 2.72 -2.17 -1.43
C ASP A 112 2.95 -2.71 -0.01
N ILE A 113 3.36 -1.86 0.93
CA ILE A 113 3.53 -2.26 2.33
C ILE A 113 2.35 -1.79 3.16
N ASN A 114 1.72 -2.75 3.85
CA ASN A 114 0.67 -2.43 4.80
C ASN A 114 1.27 -1.83 6.09
N MET A 115 0.98 -0.55 6.30
CA MET A 115 1.32 0.19 7.51
C MET A 115 0.07 0.72 8.23
N GLY A 116 -1.13 0.26 7.85
CA GLY A 116 -2.39 0.81 8.35
C GLY A 116 -3.29 -0.19 9.10
N CYS A 117 -3.01 -1.49 9.05
CA CYS A 117 -3.91 -2.49 9.64
C CYS A 117 -3.98 -2.36 11.18
N PRO A 118 -5.17 -2.15 11.78
CA PRO A 118 -5.34 -1.97 13.23
C PRO A 118 -5.48 -3.30 13.99
N VAL A 119 -5.58 -4.43 13.27
CA VAL A 119 -5.91 -5.75 13.82
C VAL A 119 -4.88 -6.17 14.87
N LYS A 120 -5.37 -6.59 16.05
CA LYS A 120 -4.53 -6.92 17.22
C LYS A 120 -3.40 -7.91 16.89
N LYS A 121 -3.67 -8.94 16.07
CA LYS A 121 -2.67 -9.94 15.68
C LYS A 121 -1.51 -9.36 14.86
N VAL A 122 -1.77 -8.35 14.02
CA VAL A 122 -0.77 -7.68 13.18
C VAL A 122 0.04 -6.70 14.03
N VAL A 123 -0.66 -5.87 14.80
CA VAL A 123 -0.06 -4.84 15.67
C VAL A 123 0.81 -5.44 16.77
N LYS A 124 0.41 -6.56 17.38
CA LYS A 124 1.21 -7.26 18.43
C LYS A 124 2.57 -7.73 17.94
N LYS A 125 2.75 -7.87 16.62
CA LYS A 125 4.00 -8.27 15.99
C LYS A 125 4.86 -7.09 15.54
N GLY A 126 4.45 -5.85 15.85
CA GLY A 126 5.13 -4.64 15.39
C GLY A 126 4.79 -4.26 13.93
N CYS A 127 3.82 -4.92 13.30
CA CYS A 127 3.44 -4.67 11.91
C CYS A 127 2.23 -3.73 11.78
N GLY A 128 1.90 -3.34 10.55
CA GLY A 128 0.71 -2.53 10.26
C GLY A 128 0.84 -1.16 10.90
N ALA A 129 -0.22 -0.67 11.54
CA ALA A 129 -0.21 0.66 12.18
C ALA A 129 0.75 0.78 13.37
N ALA A 130 1.32 -0.33 13.88
CA ALA A 130 2.35 -0.26 14.91
C ALA A 130 3.66 0.36 14.39
N LEU A 131 3.98 0.18 13.10
CA LEU A 131 5.18 0.75 12.47
C LEU A 131 5.16 2.28 12.53
N MET A 132 3.98 2.88 12.38
CA MET A 132 3.81 4.33 12.29
C MET A 132 4.13 5.08 13.59
N ARG A 133 4.32 4.38 14.71
CA ARG A 133 4.65 4.99 16.00
C ARG A 133 6.09 5.50 16.06
N ASP A 134 6.96 4.99 15.19
CA ASP A 134 8.37 5.40 15.09
C ASP A 134 8.72 5.73 13.63
N PRO A 135 8.51 6.98 13.19
CA PRO A 135 8.85 7.42 11.84
C PRO A 135 10.32 7.20 11.46
N GLY A 136 11.24 7.26 12.42
CA GLY A 136 12.66 6.99 12.17
C GLY A 136 12.92 5.52 11.87
N TYR A 137 12.18 4.62 12.52
CA TYR A 137 12.18 3.20 12.14
C TYR A 137 11.50 2.96 10.80
N VAL A 138 10.41 3.66 10.47
CA VAL A 138 9.74 3.58 9.16
C VAL A 138 10.71 3.84 8.01
N GLU A 139 11.50 4.93 8.09
CA GLU A 139 12.48 5.26 7.05
C GLU A 139 13.49 4.13 6.86
N LYS A 140 14.06 3.62 7.96
CA LYS A 140 15.02 2.51 7.93
C LYS A 140 14.39 1.24 7.34
N PHE A 141 13.19 0.89 7.79
CA PHE A 141 12.46 -0.30 7.35
C PHE A 141 12.20 -0.27 5.83
N LEU A 142 11.65 0.84 5.32
CA LEU A 142 11.35 1.01 3.91
C LEU A 142 12.62 1.14 3.06
N THR A 143 13.67 1.80 3.56
CA THR A 143 14.96 1.91 2.85
C THR A 143 15.61 0.55 2.65
N THR A 144 15.58 -0.32 3.66
CA THR A 144 16.09 -1.70 3.54
C THR A 144 15.32 -2.48 2.48
N ILE A 145 13.99 -2.39 2.50
CA ILE A 145 13.16 -3.02 1.47
C ILE A 145 13.49 -2.48 0.08
N LYS A 146 13.53 -1.15 -0.07
CA LYS A 146 13.74 -0.52 -1.37
C LYS A 146 15.10 -0.88 -1.98
N LYS A 147 16.14 -1.03 -1.17
CA LYS A 147 17.46 -1.48 -1.61
C LYS A 147 17.50 -2.96 -2.02
N GLY A 148 16.60 -3.78 -1.45
CA GLY A 148 16.56 -5.21 -1.70
C GLY A 148 15.70 -5.64 -2.88
N ILE A 149 14.90 -4.74 -3.48
CA ILE A 149 13.91 -5.10 -4.51
C ILE A 149 14.08 -4.26 -5.78
N ARG A 150 13.66 -4.82 -6.92
CA ARG A 150 13.66 -4.10 -8.21
C ARG A 150 12.34 -3.39 -8.44
N LEU A 151 11.23 -3.99 -8.04
CA LEU A 151 9.91 -3.42 -8.20
C LEU A 151 9.79 -2.04 -7.49
N PRO A 152 8.99 -1.12 -8.05
CA PRO A 152 8.53 0.08 -7.36
C PRO A 152 7.94 -0.26 -5.98
N LEU A 153 8.23 0.59 -4.98
CA LEU A 153 7.75 0.42 -3.61
C LEU A 153 6.72 1.49 -3.30
N THR A 154 5.64 1.09 -2.65
CA THR A 154 4.54 1.94 -2.24
C THR A 154 4.08 1.55 -0.84
N VAL A 155 3.33 2.42 -0.16
CA VAL A 155 2.85 2.15 1.20
C VAL A 155 1.42 2.61 1.39
N LYS A 156 0.68 1.88 2.24
CA LYS A 156 -0.65 2.25 2.70
C LYS A 156 -0.68 2.45 4.22
N MET A 157 -1.04 3.66 4.65
CA MET A 157 -0.95 4.16 6.03
C MET A 157 -2.30 4.60 6.59
N ARG A 158 -2.31 4.95 7.87
CA ARG A 158 -3.37 5.64 8.61
C ARG A 158 -2.89 7.02 9.05
N THR A 159 -3.71 7.86 9.68
CA THR A 159 -3.26 9.20 10.15
C THR A 159 -2.34 9.13 11.38
N GLY A 160 -2.32 8.01 12.09
CA GLY A 160 -1.51 7.81 13.28
C GLY A 160 -2.04 6.68 14.15
N TRP A 161 -1.53 6.57 15.38
CA TRP A 161 -1.95 5.55 16.32
C TRP A 161 -3.28 5.89 17.02
N ASN A 162 -3.41 7.12 17.50
CA ASN A 162 -4.62 7.70 18.10
C ASN A 162 -4.57 9.23 17.95
N GLU A 163 -5.56 9.95 18.47
CA GLU A 163 -5.64 11.42 18.40
C GLU A 163 -4.46 12.18 19.02
N ASN A 164 -3.72 11.55 19.94
CA ASN A 164 -2.55 12.14 20.60
C ASN A 164 -1.23 11.75 19.92
N GLU A 165 -1.28 10.87 18.92
CA GLU A 165 -0.11 10.29 18.25
C GLU A 165 -0.37 10.25 16.73
N LEU A 166 -0.53 11.45 16.15
CA LEU A 166 -0.73 11.69 14.72
C LEU A 166 0.63 11.86 14.03
N THR A 167 1.18 10.76 13.52
CA THR A 167 2.54 10.70 12.96
C THR A 167 2.59 10.67 11.43
N ILE A 168 1.46 10.95 10.77
CA ILE A 168 1.34 10.78 9.32
C ILE A 168 2.30 11.67 8.53
N HIS A 169 2.53 12.91 8.95
CA HIS A 169 3.42 13.82 8.22
C HIS A 169 4.86 13.31 8.23
N GLU A 170 5.35 12.89 9.39
CA GLU A 170 6.68 12.32 9.57
C GLU A 170 6.81 10.97 8.83
N CYS A 171 5.78 10.13 8.88
CA CYS A 171 5.75 8.85 8.17
C CYS A 171 5.73 9.01 6.64
N VAL A 172 5.00 10.00 6.11
CA VAL A 172 5.02 10.33 4.67
C VAL A 172 6.40 10.83 4.25
N GLN A 173 7.02 11.70 5.05
CA GLN A 173 8.38 12.17 4.80
C GLN A 173 9.39 11.02 4.81
N ALA A 174 9.30 10.12 5.78
CA ALA A 174 10.13 8.91 5.88
C ALA A 174 9.95 7.98 4.66
N ALA A 175 8.71 7.78 4.20
CA ALA A 175 8.43 6.98 3.01
C ALA A 175 9.01 7.61 1.73
N TYR A 176 8.90 8.94 1.59
CA TYR A 176 9.51 9.69 0.49
C TYR A 176 11.03 9.56 0.49
N GLN A 177 11.69 9.74 1.65
CA GLN A 177 13.14 9.60 1.80
C GLN A 177 13.63 8.18 1.49
N ALA A 178 12.85 7.17 1.87
CA ALA A 178 13.12 5.77 1.53
C ALA A 178 12.94 5.45 0.03
N GLY A 179 12.37 6.36 -0.76
CA GLY A 179 12.17 6.19 -2.20
C GLY A 179 10.86 5.48 -2.57
N CYS A 180 9.82 5.60 -1.75
CA CYS A 180 8.48 5.14 -2.12
C CYS A 180 7.88 6.04 -3.21
N GLU A 181 7.20 5.44 -4.18
CA GLU A 181 6.62 6.14 -5.34
C GLU A 181 5.29 6.84 -4.98
N TRP A 182 4.53 6.27 -4.05
CA TRP A 182 3.37 6.93 -3.46
C TRP A 182 3.07 6.44 -2.05
N VAL A 183 2.22 7.21 -1.37
CA VAL A 183 1.60 6.88 -0.09
C VAL A 183 0.08 6.96 -0.22
N ALA A 184 -0.62 5.89 0.13
CA ALA A 184 -2.07 5.88 0.27
C ALA A 184 -2.46 6.06 1.74
N ILE A 185 -3.30 7.04 2.06
CA ILE A 185 -3.67 7.38 3.44
C ILE A 185 -5.14 7.02 3.68
N HIS A 186 -5.39 6.17 4.67
CA HIS A 186 -6.71 6.10 5.29
C HIS A 186 -6.81 7.22 6.32
N GLY A 187 -7.64 8.22 6.07
CA GLY A 187 -7.90 9.40 6.93
C GLY A 187 -8.55 9.06 8.29
N ARG A 188 -7.98 8.11 9.03
CA ARG A 188 -8.37 7.70 10.38
C ARG A 188 -7.15 7.17 11.10
N THR A 189 -7.11 7.37 12.41
CA THR A 189 -6.12 6.76 13.30
C THR A 189 -6.36 5.26 13.44
N ARG A 190 -5.38 4.54 13.97
CA ARG A 190 -5.52 3.12 14.32
C ARG A 190 -6.63 2.91 15.35
N ALA A 191 -6.73 3.78 16.36
CA ALA A 191 -7.68 3.67 17.46
C ALA A 191 -9.14 3.80 17.00
N GLN A 192 -9.43 4.68 16.03
CA GLN A 192 -10.77 4.86 15.47
C GLN A 192 -11.28 3.63 14.69
N GLY A 193 -10.38 2.78 14.17
CA GLY A 193 -10.79 1.64 13.34
C GLY A 193 -11.60 2.09 12.11
N TYR A 194 -12.90 1.85 12.13
CA TYR A 194 -13.86 2.28 11.09
C TYR A 194 -14.96 3.19 11.64
N GLU A 195 -14.90 3.57 12.90
CA GLU A 195 -15.86 4.46 13.54
C GLU A 195 -15.64 5.92 13.10
N GLY A 196 -16.62 6.77 13.42
CA GLY A 196 -16.57 8.20 13.12
C GLY A 196 -16.47 8.52 11.62
N LYS A 197 -16.08 9.77 11.34
CA LYS A 197 -15.83 10.26 9.98
C LYS A 197 -14.35 10.13 9.65
N ALA A 198 -14.04 10.00 8.36
CA ALA A 198 -12.66 10.21 7.92
C ALA A 198 -12.31 11.70 8.04
N ASP A 199 -11.07 11.98 8.41
CA ASP A 199 -10.48 13.33 8.47
C ASP A 199 -10.40 13.98 7.08
#